data_AF-A0A974DUF4-F1
#
_entry.id   AF-A0A974DUF4-F1
#
_cell.length_a   1.000
_cell.length_b   1.000
_cell.length_c   1.000
_cell.angle_alpha   90.00
_cell.angle_beta   90.00
_cell.angle_gamma   90.00
#
_symmetry.space_group_name_H-M   'P 1'
#
loop_
_entity.id
_entity.type
_entity.pdbx_description
1 polymer ?
#
loop_
_entity_poly.entity_id
_entity_poly.type
_entity_poly.pdbx_seq_one_letter_code
_entity_poly.pdbx_strand_id
1 'polypeptide(L)'
;MCTCKSTHVVYLLKCPCGLLYVGQTSREVKLRIQEHENNIRNFKENTQTDTSVSKHFFECKHNPMQLRWCVLKEAAPDRRGDNRLKRLLQKDGRWIKKRCTL
;
A
#
# COMPACT_ATOMS: atom_id res chain seq x y z
N MET A 1 -13.87 -4.60 -12.75
CA MET A 1 -14.20 -4.22 -11.36
C MET A 1 -13.15 -4.86 -10.46
N CYS A 2 -12.47 -4.09 -9.61
CA CYS A 2 -11.50 -4.63 -8.66
C CYS A 2 -12.23 -5.11 -7.41
N THR A 3 -11.86 -6.28 -6.89
CA THR A 3 -12.47 -6.84 -5.67
C THR A 3 -11.46 -6.83 -4.53
N CYS A 4 -11.91 -7.00 -3.29
CA CYS A 4 -11.01 -7.12 -2.13
C CYS A 4 -10.08 -8.34 -2.22
N LYS A 5 -10.39 -9.32 -3.08
CA LYS A 5 -9.59 -10.53 -3.34
C LYS A 5 -8.64 -10.39 -4.53
N SER A 6 -8.59 -9.23 -5.17
CA SER A 6 -7.68 -9.00 -6.29
C SER A 6 -6.23 -9.15 -5.85
N THR A 7 -5.44 -9.86 -6.66
CA THR A 7 -4.02 -10.11 -6.45
C THR A 7 -3.18 -9.38 -7.50
N HIS A 8 -1.88 -9.23 -7.27
CA HIS A 8 -0.97 -8.54 -8.21
C HIS A 8 -1.43 -7.11 -8.50
N VAL A 9 -1.70 -6.34 -7.46
CA VAL A 9 -2.24 -4.98 -7.58
C VAL A 9 -1.27 -3.93 -7.06
N VAL A 10 -1.39 -2.73 -7.62
CA VAL A 10 -0.87 -1.49 -7.05
C VAL A 10 -2.03 -0.80 -6.34
N TYR A 11 -1.81 -0.45 -5.08
CA TYR A 11 -2.82 0.15 -4.22
C TYR A 11 -2.30 1.45 -3.59
N LEU A 12 -3.25 2.28 -3.17
CA LEU A 12 -3.01 3.54 -2.49
C LEU A 12 -3.57 3.44 -1.07
N LEU A 13 -2.81 3.90 -0.08
CA LEU A 13 -3.32 4.27 1.24
C LEU A 13 -3.36 5.79 1.34
N LYS A 14 -4.40 6.32 1.97
CA LYS A 14 -4.59 7.74 2.22
C LYS A 14 -4.70 7.99 3.72
N CYS A 15 -3.79 8.82 4.22
CA CYS A 15 -3.81 9.39 5.56
C CYS A 15 -4.93 10.43 5.70
N PRO A 16 -5.55 10.59 6.88
CA PRO A 16 -6.43 11.73 7.17
C PRO A 16 -5.75 13.09 6.94
N CYS A 17 -4.44 13.17 7.15
CA CYS A 17 -3.59 14.34 6.90
C CYS A 17 -3.33 14.65 5.42
N GLY A 18 -3.85 13.85 4.48
CA GLY A 18 -3.70 14.05 3.05
C GLY A 18 -2.44 13.41 2.43
N LEU A 19 -1.51 12.89 3.23
CA LEU A 19 -0.38 12.11 2.74
C LEU A 19 -0.84 10.76 2.17
N LEU A 20 -0.08 10.27 1.19
CA LEU A 20 -0.42 9.08 0.42
C LEU A 20 0.71 8.07 0.50
N TYR A 21 0.38 6.78 0.52
CA TYR A 21 1.34 5.70 0.38
C TYR A 21 0.95 4.84 -0.81
N VAL A 22 1.88 4.61 -1.73
CA VAL A 22 1.67 3.71 -2.86
C VAL A 22 2.40 2.41 -2.56
N GLY A 23 1.62 1.34 -2.44
CA GLY A 23 2.12 0.00 -2.21
C GLY A 23 1.79 -0.92 -3.37
N GLN A 24 2.48 -2.05 -3.41
CA GLN A 24 2.21 -3.10 -4.38
C GLN A 24 2.17 -4.45 -3.66
N THR A 25 1.32 -5.37 -4.14
CA THR A 25 1.20 -6.72 -3.55
C THR A 25 0.91 -7.76 -4.62
N SER A 26 1.58 -8.91 -4.54
CA SER A 26 1.22 -10.12 -5.29
C SER A 26 0.13 -10.94 -4.60
N ARG A 27 -0.08 -10.74 -3.29
CA ARG A 27 -1.14 -11.35 -2.48
C ARG A 27 -2.44 -10.57 -2.61
N GLU A 28 -3.53 -11.12 -2.08
CA GLU A 28 -4.82 -10.42 -2.01
C GLU A 28 -4.66 -9.06 -1.33
N VAL A 29 -5.20 -8.01 -1.96
CA VAL A 29 -5.08 -6.65 -1.44
C VAL A 29 -5.64 -6.53 -0.02
N LYS A 30 -6.79 -7.18 0.27
CA LYS A 30 -7.39 -7.15 1.61
C LYS A 30 -6.42 -7.61 2.70
N LEU A 31 -5.69 -8.69 2.48
CA LEU A 31 -4.72 -9.20 3.46
C LEU A 31 -3.60 -8.19 3.70
N ARG A 32 -3.10 -7.56 2.61
CA ARG A 32 -2.06 -6.54 2.73
C ARG A 32 -2.56 -5.31 3.48
N ILE A 33 -3.80 -4.87 3.25
CA ILE A 33 -4.40 -3.74 3.99
C ILE A 33 -4.57 -4.10 5.48
N GLN A 34 -5.04 -5.30 5.80
CA GLN A 34 -5.19 -5.77 7.18
C GLN A 34 -3.84 -5.80 7.92
N GLU A 35 -2.77 -6.19 7.24
CA GLU A 35 -1.41 -6.16 7.80
C GLU A 35 -0.96 -4.73 8.11
N HIS A 36 -1.22 -3.77 7.21
CA HIS A 36 -0.97 -2.35 7.49
C HIS A 36 -1.76 -1.86 8.70
N GLU A 37 -3.05 -2.17 8.79
CA GLU A 37 -3.88 -1.81 9.95
C GLU A 37 -3.35 -2.42 11.25
N ASN A 38 -2.92 -3.69 11.21
CA ASN A 38 -2.35 -4.36 12.37
C ASN A 38 -1.02 -3.73 12.81
N ASN A 39 -0.16 -3.36 11.85
CA ASN A 39 1.10 -2.68 12.13
C ASN A 39 0.89 -1.29 12.74
N ILE A 40 -0.12 -0.55 12.27
CA ILE A 40 -0.49 0.75 12.86
C ILE A 40 -1.00 0.56 14.30
N ARG A 41 -1.89 -0.42 14.54
CA ARG A 41 -2.46 -0.68 15.87
C ARG A 41 -1.42 -1.14 16.89
N ASN A 42 -0.45 -1.94 16.46
CA ASN A 42 0.58 -2.54 17.31
C ASN A 42 1.97 -1.95 17.03
N PHE A 43 2.03 -0.66 16.68
CA PHE A 43 3.29 -0.01 16.36
C PHE A 43 4.27 -0.10 17.54
N LYS A 44 5.48 -0.57 17.26
CA LYS A 44 6.61 -0.59 18.19
C LYS A 44 7.91 -0.36 17.43
N GLU A 45 8.67 0.62 17.88
CA GLU A 45 9.96 0.98 17.27
C GLU A 45 10.93 -0.20 17.27
N ASN A 46 11.74 -0.33 16.21
CA ASN A 46 12.71 -1.40 16.03
C ASN A 46 12.10 -2.82 15.97
N THR A 47 10.86 -2.93 15.49
CA THR A 47 10.20 -4.24 15.28
C THR A 47 9.64 -4.38 13.87
N GLN A 48 9.04 -5.53 13.55
CA GLN A 48 8.39 -5.76 12.26
C GLN A 48 7.18 -4.85 12.01
N THR A 49 6.63 -4.23 13.05
CA THR A 49 5.54 -3.25 12.91
C THR A 49 6.07 -1.82 12.69
N ASP A 50 7.39 -1.60 12.68
CA ASP A 50 8.01 -0.31 12.39
C ASP A 50 8.12 -0.09 10.87
N THR A 51 6.98 0.23 10.26
CA THR A 51 6.86 0.56 8.84
C THR A 51 6.65 2.06 8.70
N SER A 52 6.95 2.65 7.54
CA SER A 52 6.78 4.09 7.33
C SER A 52 5.34 4.56 7.62
N VAL A 53 4.35 3.76 7.21
CA VAL A 53 2.92 4.04 7.46
C VAL A 53 2.59 3.99 8.95
N SER A 54 2.98 2.94 9.67
CA SER A 54 2.68 2.80 11.10
C SER A 54 3.41 3.81 11.96
N LYS A 55 4.69 4.08 11.65
CA LYS A 55 5.49 5.13 12.29
C LYS A 55 4.85 6.50 12.11
N HIS A 56 4.44 6.84 10.88
CA HIS A 56 3.75 8.10 10.63
C HIS A 56 2.44 8.23 11.43
N PHE A 57 1.61 7.17 11.45
CA PHE A 57 0.36 7.19 12.21
C PHE A 57 0.60 7.39 13.70
N PHE A 58 1.66 6.79 14.25
CA PHE A 58 2.08 6.98 15.63
C PHE A 58 2.55 8.43 15.89
N GLU A 59 3.47 8.94 15.08
CA GLU A 59 4.03 10.29 15.22
C GLU A 59 2.96 11.39 15.09
N CYS A 60 2.04 11.23 14.14
CA CYS A 60 0.96 12.19 13.90
C CYS A 60 -0.31 11.94 14.74
N LYS A 61 -0.28 10.95 15.65
CA LYS A 61 -1.42 10.57 16.51
C LYS A 61 -2.73 10.33 15.74
N HIS A 62 -2.63 9.73 14.56
CA HIS A 62 -3.79 9.42 13.72
C HIS A 62 -4.48 8.14 14.20
N ASN A 63 -5.80 8.09 14.05
CA ASN A 63 -6.55 6.86 14.34
C ASN A 63 -6.47 5.89 13.15
N PRO A 64 -6.07 4.62 13.34
CA PRO A 64 -6.04 3.62 12.28
C PRO A 64 -7.37 3.49 11.51
N MET A 65 -8.52 3.73 12.15
CA MET A 65 -9.84 3.72 11.49
C MET A 65 -10.02 4.81 10.43
N GLN A 66 -9.17 5.84 10.43
CA GLN A 66 -9.20 6.92 9.45
C GLN A 66 -8.39 6.59 8.17
N LEU A 67 -7.65 5.48 8.17
CA LEU A 67 -6.91 5.01 7.00
C LEU A 67 -7.90 4.65 5.90
N ARG A 68 -7.78 5.30 4.74
CA ARG A 68 -8.54 4.94 3.53
C ARG A 68 -7.63 4.26 2.53
N TRP A 69 -8.19 3.40 1.69
CA TRP A 69 -7.42 2.73 0.65
C TRP A 69 -8.23 2.53 -0.62
N CYS A 70 -7.54 2.39 -1.74
CA CYS A 70 -8.13 2.00 -3.02
C CYS A 70 -7.12 1.24 -3.88
N VAL A 71 -7.61 0.43 -4.82
CA VAL A 71 -6.78 -0.21 -5.84
C VAL A 71 -6.63 0.77 -7.01
N LEU A 72 -5.39 1.07 -7.39
CA LEU A 72 -5.10 1.92 -8.54
C LEU A 72 -5.09 1.11 -9.84
N LYS A 73 -4.46 -0.07 -9.81
CA LYS A 73 -4.29 -0.89 -11.01
C LYS A 73 -4.07 -2.35 -10.65
N GLU A 74 -4.67 -3.24 -11.43
CA GLU A 74 -4.37 -4.67 -11.40
C GLU A 74 -3.35 -5.00 -12.50
N ALA A 75 -2.34 -5.80 -12.17
CA ALA A 75 -1.38 -6.26 -13.15
C ALA A 75 -2.04 -7.32 -14.02
N ALA A 76 -2.06 -7.08 -15.33
CA ALA A 76 -2.56 -8.07 -16.28
C ALA A 76 -1.76 -9.40 -16.14
N PRO A 77 -2.42 -10.56 -16.22
CA PRO A 77 -1.74 -11.85 -16.24
C PRO A 77 -0.74 -11.88 -17.40
N ASP A 78 0.51 -12.22 -17.10
CA ASP A 78 1.55 -12.37 -18.11
C ASP A 78 1.53 -13.81 -18.63
N ARG A 79 1.58 -13.99 -19.95
CA ARG A 79 1.64 -15.31 -20.58
C ARG A 79 3.01 -16.00 -20.41
N ARG A 80 4.04 -15.28 -19.94
CA ARG A 80 5.45 -15.75 -19.92
C ARG A 80 6.11 -15.79 -18.54
N GLY A 81 5.38 -15.56 -17.45
CA GLY A 81 5.93 -15.73 -16.10
C GLY A 81 6.88 -14.62 -15.61
N ASP A 82 6.92 -13.46 -16.27
CA ASP A 82 7.68 -12.31 -15.79
C ASP A 82 7.00 -11.64 -14.56
N ASN A 83 7.78 -10.92 -13.74
CA ASN A 83 7.32 -10.31 -12.50
C ASN A 83 6.35 -9.15 -12.80
N ARG A 84 5.06 -9.48 -12.89
CA ARG A 84 3.91 -8.62 -13.26
C ARG A 84 3.97 -7.21 -12.64
N LEU A 85 4.41 -7.12 -11.39
CA LEU A 85 4.55 -5.87 -10.62
C LEU A 85 5.67 -4.97 -11.15
N LYS A 86 6.81 -5.55 -11.57
CA LYS A 86 7.96 -4.82 -12.11
C LYS A 86 7.61 -4.14 -13.45
N ARG A 87 6.80 -4.78 -14.30
CA ARG A 87 6.26 -4.19 -15.54
C ARG A 87 5.28 -3.05 -15.27
N LEU A 88 4.43 -3.17 -14.24
CA LEU A 88 3.56 -2.06 -13.83
C LEU A 88 4.40 -0.85 -13.41
N LEU A 89 5.39 -1.03 -12.54
CA LEU A 89 6.27 0.05 -12.09
C LEU A 89 7.09 0.67 -13.24
N GLN A 90 7.55 -0.11 -14.22
CA GLN A 90 8.30 0.42 -15.37
C GLN A 90 7.39 1.23 -16.31
N LYS A 91 6.18 0.75 -16.59
CA LYS A 91 5.22 1.49 -17.44
C LYS A 91 4.72 2.76 -16.75
N ASP A 92 4.59 2.71 -15.44
CA ASP A 92 3.90 3.71 -14.63
C ASP A 92 4.87 4.47 -13.70
N GLY A 93 6.19 4.43 -13.93
CA GLY A 93 7.25 5.03 -13.09
C GLY A 93 7.17 6.55 -12.87
N ARG A 94 6.13 7.20 -13.41
CA ARG A 94 5.75 8.59 -13.13
C ARG A 94 5.04 8.80 -11.79
N TRP A 95 4.40 7.79 -11.19
CA TRP A 95 3.62 8.00 -9.95
C TRP A 95 4.47 8.24 -8.69
N ILE A 96 5.76 7.88 -8.73
CA ILE A 96 6.69 8.05 -7.60
C ILE A 96 7.23 9.49 -7.52
N LYS A 97 7.02 10.32 -8.55
CA LYS A 97 7.42 11.74 -8.57
C LYS A 97 6.28 12.67 -8.17
N LYS A 98 5.80 12.58 -6.93
CA LYS A 98 5.15 13.73 -6.27
C LYS A 98 5.30 13.63 -4.75
N ARG A 99 5.98 14.64 -4.20
CA ARG A 99 6.41 14.85 -2.82
C ARG A 99 5.29 14.77 -1.76
N CYS A 100 4.69 13.60 -1.52
CA CYS A 100 3.71 13.34 -0.45
C CYS A 100 3.66 11.85 -0.04
N THR A 101 4.80 11.14 -0.07
CA THR A 101 4.86 9.73 0.33
C THR A 101 5.19 9.56 1.80
N LEU A 102 4.43 8.70 2.50
CA LEU A 102 4.58 8.29 3.90
C LEU A 102 5.82 7.43 4.16
#